data_AF-A0A1G0N0A6-F1
#
_entry.id   AF-A0A1G0N0A6-F1
#
_cell.length_a   1.000
_cell.length_b   1.000
_cell.length_c   1.000
_cell.angle_alpha   90.00
_cell.angle_beta   90.00
_cell.angle_gamma   90.00
#
_symmetry.space_group_name_H-M   'P 1'
#
loop_
_entity.id
_entity.type
_entity.pdbx_description
1 polymer ?
#
loop_
_entity_poly.entity_id
_entity_poly.type
_entity_poly.pdbx_seq_one_letter_code
_entity_poly.pdbx_strand_id
1 'polypeptide(L)'
;MKNGFVKSSPHFFRLITRSMYALTALLLLLAALIPAPLQEIADPARTPNPAKSAWFLLWIQELVSWSRFMIYPVLLLACLFLLLPWLPSASRIHRAGWFPREQWPVSLGTVIAAAAIVLLTVVAMYFRGANWSLVF
;
A
#
# COMPACT_ATOMS: atom_id res chain seq x y z
N MET A 1 35.98 9.69 13.01
CA MET A 1 34.60 9.54 12.48
C MET A 1 34.10 10.93 12.06
N LYS A 2 34.09 11.26 10.77
CA LYS A 2 33.54 12.54 10.29
C LYS A 2 32.06 12.32 9.94
N ASN A 3 31.18 13.19 10.42
CA ASN A 3 29.74 13.30 10.10
C ASN A 3 28.74 12.35 10.81
N GLY A 4 29.15 11.64 11.88
CA GLY A 4 28.22 10.85 12.71
C GLY A 4 27.69 9.56 12.08
N PHE A 5 28.27 9.09 10.97
CA PHE A 5 27.91 7.83 10.34
C PHE A 5 28.61 6.63 11.02
N VAL A 6 27.88 5.51 11.12
CA VAL A 6 28.38 4.23 11.64
C VAL A 6 28.50 3.23 10.49
N LYS A 7 29.50 2.34 10.53
CA LYS A 7 29.66 1.29 9.51
C LYS A 7 28.40 0.41 9.45
N SER A 8 27.90 0.17 8.22
CA SER A 8 26.72 -0.66 7.97
C SER A 8 26.90 -2.08 8.51
N SER A 9 28.10 -2.66 8.33
CA SER A 9 28.50 -3.87 9.03
C SER A 9 29.23 -3.50 10.33
N PRO A 10 28.85 -4.07 11.50
CA PRO A 10 27.79 -5.06 11.69
C PRO A 10 26.44 -4.44 12.15
N HIS A 11 26.33 -3.12 12.29
CA HIS A 11 25.21 -2.48 12.99
C HIS A 11 23.88 -2.60 12.21
N PHE A 12 23.87 -2.11 10.97
CA PHE A 12 22.67 -2.10 10.12
C PHE A 12 22.31 -3.51 9.65
N PHE A 13 23.29 -4.31 9.23
CA PHE A 13 23.02 -5.66 8.74
C PHE A 13 22.52 -6.59 9.84
N ARG A 14 23.06 -6.54 11.07
CA ARG A 14 22.50 -7.34 12.18
C ARG A 14 21.06 -6.97 12.47
N LEU A 15 20.72 -5.68 12.42
CA LEU A 15 19.35 -5.23 12.62
C LEU A 15 18.42 -5.78 11.52
N ILE A 16 18.77 -5.61 10.24
CA ILE A 16 17.97 -6.12 9.12
C ILE A 16 17.80 -7.63 9.21
N THR A 17 18.87 -8.37 9.44
CA THR A 17 18.82 -9.84 9.52
C THR A 17 17.92 -10.31 10.66
N ARG A 18 18.00 -9.67 11.83
CA ARG A 18 17.10 -9.98 12.96
C ARG A 18 15.65 -9.67 12.62
N SER A 19 15.38 -8.50 12.03
CA SER A 19 14.03 -8.12 11.61
C SER A 19 13.47 -9.05 10.54
N MET A 20 14.30 -9.49 9.60
CA MET A 20 13.93 -10.46 8.57
C MET A 20 13.54 -11.79 9.20
N TYR A 21 14.37 -12.37 10.08
CA TYR A 21 14.02 -13.63 10.74
C TYR A 21 12.76 -13.50 11.61
N ALA A 22 12.60 -12.39 12.33
CA ALA A 22 11.41 -12.14 13.13
C ALA A 22 10.15 -12.04 12.26
N LEU A 23 10.21 -11.30 11.14
CA LEU A 23 9.09 -11.15 10.23
C LEU A 23 8.76 -12.47 9.52
N THR A 24 9.75 -13.22 9.06
CA THR A 24 9.55 -14.54 8.45
C THR A 24 8.92 -15.51 9.44
N ALA A 25 9.42 -15.57 10.68
CA ALA A 25 8.83 -16.41 11.72
C ALA A 25 7.38 -16.01 12.01
N LEU A 26 7.10 -14.72 12.13
CA LEU A 26 5.74 -14.21 12.30
C LEU A 26 4.82 -14.62 11.15
N LEU A 27 5.24 -14.46 9.89
CA LEU A 27 4.46 -14.84 8.72
C LEU A 27 4.21 -16.36 8.66
N LEU A 28 5.20 -17.18 8.99
CA LEU A 28 5.04 -18.64 9.05
C LEU A 28 4.08 -19.07 10.16
N LEU A 29 4.16 -18.43 11.34
CA LEU A 29 3.23 -18.68 12.44
C LEU A 29 1.80 -18.28 12.05
N LEU A 30 1.62 -17.11 11.44
CA LEU A 30 0.30 -16.67 10.96
C LEU A 30 -0.24 -17.62 9.89
N ALA A 31 0.59 -18.09 8.95
CA ALA A 31 0.17 -19.06 7.93
C ALA A 31 -0.22 -20.43 8.52
N ALA A 32 0.43 -20.85 9.62
CA ALA A 32 0.11 -22.10 10.29
C ALA A 32 -1.16 -22.00 11.16
N LEU A 33 -1.45 -20.83 11.73
CA LEU A 33 -2.54 -20.62 12.69
C LEU A 33 -3.81 -20.03 12.07
N ILE A 34 -3.69 -19.27 10.98
CA ILE A 34 -4.79 -18.57 10.32
C ILE A 34 -5.07 -19.24 8.97
N PRO A 35 -6.22 -19.91 8.80
CA PRO A 35 -6.59 -20.53 7.54
C PRO A 35 -6.66 -19.48 6.43
N ALA A 36 -6.21 -19.84 5.24
CA ALA A 36 -6.37 -18.98 4.08
C ALA A 36 -7.87 -18.82 3.76
N PRO A 37 -8.36 -17.59 3.51
CA PRO A 37 -9.76 -17.34 3.16
C PRO A 37 -10.02 -17.69 1.69
N LEU A 38 -9.87 -18.96 1.34
CA LEU A 38 -10.10 -19.47 -0.01
C LEU A 38 -11.60 -19.54 -0.30
N GLN A 39 -11.96 -19.16 -1.53
CA GLN A 39 -13.32 -19.37 -2.03
C GLN A 39 -13.49 -20.79 -2.55
N GLU A 40 -14.73 -21.13 -2.93
CA GLU A 40 -15.04 -22.38 -3.63
C GLU A 40 -14.25 -22.51 -4.94
N ILE A 41 -14.16 -23.74 -5.45
CA ILE A 41 -13.51 -24.02 -6.73
C ILE A 41 -14.16 -23.18 -7.83
N ALA A 42 -13.33 -22.57 -8.69
CA ALA A 42 -13.81 -21.72 -9.75
C ALA A 42 -14.75 -22.48 -10.72
N ASP A 43 -15.95 -21.95 -10.92
CA ASP A 43 -16.93 -22.44 -11.87
C ASP A 43 -17.08 -21.43 -13.04
N PRO A 44 -16.69 -21.80 -14.28
CA PRO A 44 -16.87 -20.95 -15.45
C PRO A 44 -18.33 -20.56 -15.73
N ALA A 45 -19.31 -21.33 -15.25
CA ALA A 45 -20.72 -21.04 -15.43
C ALA A 45 -21.26 -20.03 -14.41
N ARG A 46 -20.52 -19.72 -13.34
CA ARG A 46 -20.98 -18.87 -12.24
C ARG A 46 -19.93 -17.83 -11.83
N THR A 47 -20.20 -16.56 -12.15
CA THR A 47 -19.37 -15.44 -11.68
C THR A 47 -19.80 -14.99 -10.27
N PRO A 48 -18.88 -14.88 -9.29
CA PRO A 48 -19.21 -14.37 -7.96
C PRO A 48 -19.61 -12.89 -8.01
N ASN A 49 -20.59 -12.50 -7.18
CA ASN A 49 -21.08 -11.13 -7.08
C ASN A 49 -21.18 -10.70 -5.60
N PRO A 50 -20.30 -9.80 -5.12
CA PRO A 50 -19.23 -9.12 -5.83
C PRO A 50 -17.97 -9.99 -5.99
N ALA A 51 -17.34 -9.95 -7.17
CA ALA A 51 -16.00 -10.48 -7.36
C ALA A 51 -14.98 -9.49 -6.79
N LYS A 52 -14.36 -9.80 -5.65
CA LYS A 52 -13.34 -8.94 -5.00
C LYS A 52 -11.93 -9.31 -5.49
N SER A 53 -11.13 -8.31 -5.81
CA SER A 53 -9.70 -8.45 -6.14
C SER A 53 -8.85 -8.66 -4.88
N ALA A 54 -7.55 -8.90 -5.05
CA ALA A 54 -6.61 -8.97 -3.94
C ALA A 54 -6.66 -7.69 -3.08
N TRP A 55 -6.49 -7.84 -1.76
CA TRP A 55 -6.71 -6.76 -0.78
C TRP A 55 -5.96 -5.45 -1.08
N PHE A 56 -4.75 -5.53 -1.66
CA PHE A 56 -3.93 -4.36 -2.01
C PHE A 56 -4.38 -3.66 -3.32
N LEU A 57 -5.29 -4.27 -4.08
CA LEU A 57 -5.91 -3.70 -5.29
C LEU A 57 -7.35 -3.24 -5.07
N LEU A 58 -7.95 -3.56 -3.92
CA LEU A 58 -9.35 -3.26 -3.63
C LEU A 58 -9.70 -1.78 -3.79
N TRP A 59 -8.82 -0.87 -3.38
CA TRP A 59 -9.05 0.58 -3.54
C TRP A 59 -9.16 1.02 -5.01
N ILE A 60 -8.41 0.38 -5.92
CA ILE A 60 -8.49 0.64 -7.37
C ILE A 60 -9.82 0.11 -7.89
N GLN A 61 -10.17 -1.11 -7.48
CA GLN A 61 -11.43 -1.72 -7.86
C GLN A 61 -12.63 -0.88 -7.40
N GLU A 62 -12.58 -0.36 -6.17
CA GLU A 62 -13.60 0.53 -5.63
C GLU A 62 -13.76 1.78 -6.49
N LEU A 63 -12.67 2.42 -6.90
CA LEU A 63 -12.73 3.56 -7.81
C LEU A 63 -13.33 3.19 -9.17
N VAL A 64 -12.84 2.13 -9.81
CA VAL A 64 -13.25 1.74 -11.17
C VAL A 64 -14.68 1.20 -11.21
N SER A 65 -15.21 0.69 -10.09
CA SER A 65 -16.60 0.24 -9.99
C SER A 65 -17.62 1.35 -10.27
N TRP A 66 -17.28 2.62 -9.97
CA TRP A 66 -18.14 3.77 -10.22
C TRP A 66 -18.12 4.19 -11.69
N SER A 67 -16.93 4.20 -12.28
CA SER A 67 -16.74 4.52 -13.69
C SER A 67 -15.39 4.02 -14.17
N ARG A 68 -15.36 3.51 -15.40
CA ARG A 68 -14.14 3.10 -16.12
C ARG A 68 -13.07 4.20 -16.13
N PHE A 69 -13.51 5.47 -16.15
CA PHE A 69 -12.62 6.63 -16.20
C PHE A 69 -11.87 6.89 -14.89
N MET A 70 -12.28 6.26 -13.78
CA MET A 70 -11.59 6.37 -12.49
C MET A 70 -10.23 5.67 -12.46
N ILE A 71 -9.85 4.99 -13.55
CA ILE A 71 -8.46 4.52 -13.73
C ILE A 71 -7.47 5.67 -13.95
N TYR A 72 -7.90 6.81 -14.54
CA TYR A 72 -6.98 7.91 -14.83
C TYR A 72 -6.40 8.58 -13.58
N PRO A 73 -7.17 8.87 -12.51
CA PRO A 73 -6.59 9.32 -11.24
C PRO A 73 -5.57 8.34 -10.64
N VAL A 74 -5.82 7.03 -10.75
CA VAL A 74 -4.89 5.99 -10.27
C VAL A 74 -3.57 6.05 -11.05
N LEU A 75 -3.64 6.13 -12.38
CA LEU A 75 -2.46 6.24 -13.24
C LEU A 75 -1.71 7.56 -13.03
N LEU A 76 -2.45 8.66 -12.85
CA LEU A 76 -1.86 9.96 -12.53
C LEU A 76 -1.11 9.92 -11.20
N LEU A 77 -1.71 9.32 -10.17
CA LEU A 77 -1.08 9.16 -8.86
C LEU A 77 0.19 8.30 -8.97
N ALA A 78 0.13 7.16 -9.66
CA ALA A 78 1.28 6.30 -9.89
C ALA A 78 2.39 7.02 -10.65
N CYS A 79 2.05 7.78 -11.71
CA CYS A 79 2.99 8.59 -12.48
C CYS A 79 3.61 9.70 -11.63
N LEU A 80 2.83 10.38 -10.79
CA LEU A 80 3.32 11.41 -9.87
C LEU A 80 4.34 10.83 -8.90
N PHE A 81 4.06 9.70 -8.26
CA PHE A 81 4.99 9.05 -7.33
C PHE A 81 6.23 8.50 -8.04
N LEU A 82 6.06 7.97 -9.27
CA LEU A 82 7.18 7.54 -10.09
C LEU A 82 8.08 8.73 -10.41
N LEU A 83 7.53 9.86 -10.85
CA LEU A 83 8.29 11.04 -11.26
C LEU A 83 8.81 11.89 -10.07
N LEU A 84 8.34 11.62 -8.85
CA LEU A 84 8.65 12.38 -7.64
C LEU A 84 10.16 12.64 -7.43
N PRO A 85 11.08 11.68 -7.66
CA PRO A 85 12.52 11.91 -7.50
C PRO A 85 13.11 12.94 -8.47
N TRP A 86 12.47 13.14 -9.62
CA TRP A 86 12.90 14.07 -10.68
C TRP A 86 12.21 15.42 -10.61
N LEU A 87 11.18 15.57 -9.78
CA LEU A 87 10.53 16.86 -9.59
C LEU A 87 11.50 17.81 -8.84
N PRO A 88 11.57 19.08 -9.26
CA PRO A 88 12.48 20.05 -8.64
C PRO A 88 12.11 20.24 -7.17
N SER A 89 13.00 19.82 -6.28
CA SER A 89 12.86 20.08 -4.85
C SER A 89 13.50 21.41 -4.48
N ALA A 90 12.82 22.19 -3.65
CA ALA A 90 13.34 23.46 -3.14
C ALA A 90 14.56 23.30 -2.22
N SER A 91 14.88 22.07 -1.76
CA SER A 91 15.94 21.82 -0.78
C SER A 91 16.82 20.63 -1.16
N ARG A 92 18.12 20.77 -0.90
CA ARG A 92 19.10 19.70 -1.07
C ARG A 92 19.10 18.83 0.18
N ILE A 93 18.27 17.79 0.19
CA ILE A 93 18.15 16.89 1.35
C ILE A 93 19.44 16.09 1.51
N HIS A 94 20.16 16.33 2.61
CA HIS A 94 21.39 15.60 2.95
C HIS A 94 21.14 14.33 3.76
N ARG A 95 19.93 14.15 4.32
CA ARG A 95 19.54 12.99 5.13
C ARG A 95 18.06 12.68 4.91
N ALA A 96 17.73 11.39 4.70
CA ALA A 96 16.35 10.94 4.74
C ALA A 96 15.76 11.22 6.13
N GLY A 97 14.59 11.84 6.16
CA GLY A 97 13.84 12.14 7.36
C GLY A 97 12.36 11.90 7.10
N TRP A 98 11.63 11.53 8.14
CA TRP A 98 10.17 11.47 8.09
C TRP A 98 9.63 12.89 8.22
N PHE A 99 8.68 13.26 7.36
CA PHE A 99 8.01 14.56 7.39
C PHE A 99 8.98 15.76 7.41
N PRO A 100 9.94 15.86 6.45
CA PRO A 100 10.83 17.01 6.37
C PRO A 100 10.00 18.27 6.16
N ARG A 101 10.30 19.33 6.92
CA ARG A 101 9.56 20.61 6.84
C ARG A 101 9.64 21.21 5.44
N GLU A 102 10.76 21.01 4.77
CA GLU A 102 11.08 21.51 3.44
C GLU A 102 10.27 20.81 2.34
N GLN A 103 9.71 19.63 2.61
CA GLN A 103 8.83 18.89 1.69
C GLN A 103 7.49 18.56 2.34
N TRP A 104 6.99 19.46 3.19
CA TRP A 104 5.69 19.30 3.82
C TRP A 104 4.55 19.03 2.81
N PRO A 105 4.46 19.73 1.65
CA PRO A 105 3.40 19.44 0.68
C PRO A 105 3.44 18.01 0.15
N VAL A 106 4.64 17.48 -0.14
CA VAL A 106 4.84 16.10 -0.60
C VAL A 106 4.48 15.11 0.51
N SER A 107 4.91 15.39 1.75
CA SER A 107 4.63 14.54 2.90
C SER A 107 3.13 14.48 3.20
N LEU A 108 2.46 15.63 3.21
CA LEU A 108 1.02 15.73 3.40
C LEU A 108 0.26 15.05 2.26
N GLY A 109 0.64 15.29 1.00
CA GLY A 109 0.05 14.62 -0.16
C GLY A 109 0.21 13.10 -0.09
N THR A 110 1.37 12.62 0.37
CA THR A 110 1.63 11.18 0.56
C THR A 110 0.74 10.58 1.65
N VAL A 111 0.58 11.27 2.77
CA VAL A 111 -0.33 10.83 3.85
C VAL A 111 -1.78 10.82 3.40
N ILE A 112 -2.23 11.87 2.69
CA ILE A 112 -3.60 11.93 2.16
C ILE A 112 -3.84 10.79 1.18
N ALA A 113 -2.90 10.54 0.25
CA ALA A 113 -2.99 9.43 -0.69
C ALA A 113 -3.04 8.07 0.02
N ALA A 114 -2.18 7.85 1.01
CA ALA A 114 -2.17 6.62 1.80
C ALA A 114 -3.50 6.43 2.58
N ALA A 115 -4.00 7.50 3.21
CA ALA A 115 -5.27 7.48 3.92
C ALA A 115 -6.45 7.19 2.99
N ALA A 116 -6.46 7.78 1.79
CA ALA A 116 -7.49 7.51 0.78
C ALA A 116 -7.45 6.06 0.30
N ILE A 117 -6.25 5.51 0.03
CA ILE A 117 -6.07 4.10 -0.35
C ILE A 117 -6.62 3.18 0.74
N VAL A 118 -6.23 3.42 2.01
CA VAL A 118 -6.71 2.62 3.15
C VAL A 118 -8.22 2.72 3.29
N LEU A 119 -8.78 3.93 3.24
CA LEU A 119 -10.22 4.16 3.35
C LEU A 119 -11.00 3.40 2.27
N LEU A 120 -10.58 3.53 1.01
CA LEU A 120 -11.22 2.85 -0.13
C LEU A 120 -11.08 1.33 -0.02
N THR A 121 -9.93 0.82 0.41
CA THR A 121 -9.75 -0.62 0.68
C THR A 121 -10.72 -1.09 1.77
N VAL A 122 -10.87 -0.35 2.88
CA VAL A 122 -11.79 -0.69 3.97
C VAL A 122 -13.25 -0.69 3.48
N VAL A 123 -13.65 0.34 2.72
CA VAL A 123 -14.99 0.42 2.10
C VAL A 123 -15.26 -0.79 1.21
N ALA A 124 -14.33 -1.09 0.29
CA ALA A 124 -14.43 -2.24 -0.60
C ALA A 124 -14.47 -3.59 0.12
N MET A 125 -13.66 -3.73 1.16
CA MET A 125 -13.53 -4.97 1.92
C MET A 125 -14.80 -5.28 2.72
N TYR A 126 -15.33 -4.30 3.45
CA TYR A 126 -16.36 -4.53 4.47
C TYR A 126 -17.76 -4.04 4.10
N PHE A 127 -17.88 -2.97 3.31
CA PHE A 127 -19.17 -2.32 3.07
C PHE A 127 -19.77 -2.64 1.68
N ARG A 128 -19.00 -3.24 0.77
CA ARG A 128 -19.49 -3.60 -0.58
C ARG A 128 -20.10 -4.99 -0.63
N GLY A 129 -21.41 -5.03 -0.93
CA GLY A 129 -22.24 -6.22 -1.15
C GLY A 129 -22.57 -6.48 -2.62
N ALA A 130 -23.59 -7.32 -2.85
CA ALA A 130 -24.02 -7.71 -4.19
C ALA A 130 -24.42 -6.49 -5.05
N ASN A 131 -24.13 -6.55 -6.35
CA ASN A 131 -24.34 -5.45 -7.29
C ASN A 131 -23.62 -4.14 -6.88
N TRP A 132 -22.52 -4.28 -6.14
CA TRP A 132 -21.75 -3.17 -5.59
C TRP A 132 -22.54 -2.23 -4.66
N SER A 133 -23.66 -2.70 -4.12
CA SER A 133 -24.46 -1.96 -3.14
C SER A 133 -23.70 -1.76 -1.82
N LEU A 134 -23.98 -0.65 -1.13
CA LEU A 134 -23.49 -0.43 0.22
C LEU A 134 -24.36 -1.22 1.21
N VAL A 135 -23.71 -2.04 2.03
CA VAL A 135 -24.31 -2.78 3.13
C VAL A 135 -23.74 -2.23 4.42
N PHE A 136 -24.61 -1.99 5.41
CA PHE A 136 -24.27 -1.42 6.72
C PHE A 136 -24.87 -2.28 7.84
#